data_AF-A0A7G9SJ61-F1
#
_entry.id   AF-A0A7G9SJ61-F1
#
_cell.length_a   1.000
_cell.length_b   1.000
_cell.length_c   1.000
_cell.angle_alpha   90.00
_cell.angle_beta   90.00
_cell.angle_gamma   90.00
#
_symmetry.space_group_name_H-M   'P 1'
#
loop_
_entity.id
_entity.type
_entity.pdbx_description
1 polymer ?
#
loop_
_entity_poly.entity_id
_entity_poly.type
_entity_poly.pdbx_seq_one_letter_code
_entity_poly.pdbx_strand_id
1 'polypeptide(L)'
;MISSITAALTRAAPQGVDYGIRFTNANFDSTSQYTQPTFGITSSIAYMLNSPLMFTADTAFTSIAFDAFFFGVGNVVNVWSGANGTGTLLASQTFGQNCTPTCLQTSYSMFFANALSVTISPNANGTGLDNLRIGSVPEPATWAMMLLGFGAIGYRIRRRRRVHILAGA
;
A
#
# COMPACT_ATOMS: atom_id res chain seq x y z
N MET A 1 -14.59 -6.76 24.18
CA MET A 1 -15.36 -6.02 23.16
C MET A 1 -14.39 -5.69 22.04
N ILE A 2 -14.64 -6.17 20.83
CA ILE A 2 -13.82 -5.87 19.65
C ILE A 2 -14.40 -4.57 19.09
N SER A 3 -13.73 -3.43 19.31
CA SER A 3 -14.19 -2.14 18.78
C SER A 3 -13.74 -1.99 17.33
N SER A 4 -14.67 -1.92 16.40
CA SER A 4 -14.41 -1.47 15.03
C SER A 4 -14.02 0.02 15.08
N ILE A 5 -12.75 0.32 14.89
CA ILE A 5 -12.24 1.70 14.85
C ILE A 5 -12.18 2.12 13.38
N THR A 6 -12.95 3.16 13.04
CA THR A 6 -12.86 3.83 11.74
C THR A 6 -11.83 4.94 11.87
N ALA A 7 -10.75 4.89 11.09
CA ALA A 7 -9.67 5.86 11.15
C ALA A 7 -9.48 6.49 9.76
N ALA A 8 -9.67 7.80 9.64
CA ALA A 8 -9.38 8.54 8.42
C ALA A 8 -7.86 8.65 8.27
N LEU A 9 -7.25 7.80 7.44
CA LEU A 9 -5.83 7.84 7.16
C LEU A 9 -5.54 8.92 6.10
N THR A 10 -5.68 10.18 6.49
CA THR A 10 -5.57 11.35 5.59
C THR A 10 -4.13 11.73 5.22
N ARG A 11 -3.10 11.09 5.83
CA ARG A 11 -1.69 11.53 5.73
C ARG A 11 -0.71 10.53 5.10
N ALA A 12 -1.14 9.37 4.59
CA ALA A 12 -0.22 8.43 3.93
C ALA A 12 -0.18 8.55 2.39
N ALA A 13 -1.08 9.34 1.79
CA ALA A 13 -1.04 9.62 0.36
C ALA A 13 -0.09 10.80 0.11
N PRO A 14 0.80 10.75 -0.90
CA PRO A 14 1.55 11.91 -1.37
C PRO A 14 0.67 13.09 -1.86
N GLN A 15 -0.66 12.98 -1.80
CA GLN A 15 -1.64 13.84 -2.46
C GLN A 15 -2.87 14.20 -1.59
N GLY A 16 -2.88 13.89 -0.27
CA GLY A 16 -4.00 14.29 0.61
C GLY A 16 -5.36 13.66 0.28
N VAL A 17 -5.37 12.46 -0.31
CA VAL A 17 -6.59 11.70 -0.60
C VAL A 17 -6.98 10.86 0.62
N ASP A 18 -8.21 11.04 1.09
CA ASP A 18 -8.78 10.27 2.18
C ASP A 18 -9.32 8.94 1.65
N TYR A 19 -8.69 7.84 2.04
CA TYR A 19 -9.09 6.48 1.63
C TYR A 19 -10.19 5.86 2.50
N GLY A 20 -10.66 6.55 3.55
CA GLY A 20 -11.74 6.06 4.42
C GLY A 20 -11.47 4.66 5.00
N ILE A 21 -10.31 4.46 5.64
CA ILE A 21 -9.89 3.12 6.10
C ILE A 21 -10.63 2.71 7.37
N ARG A 22 -11.12 1.47 7.37
CA ARG A 22 -11.78 0.82 8.51
C ARG A 22 -11.03 -0.44 8.86
N PHE A 23 -10.74 -0.61 10.15
CA PHE A 23 -10.11 -1.82 10.65
C PHE A 23 -11.12 -2.67 11.40
N THR A 24 -11.10 -3.97 11.12
CA THR A 24 -11.89 -4.95 11.88
C THR A 24 -10.95 -5.94 12.54
N ASN A 25 -11.27 -6.26 13.80
CA ASN A 25 -10.49 -7.12 14.68
C ASN A 25 -9.09 -6.58 15.07
N ALA A 26 -8.68 -5.38 14.65
CA ALA A 26 -7.38 -4.79 15.01
C ALA A 26 -7.35 -4.25 16.44
N ASN A 27 -6.32 -4.58 17.22
CA ASN A 27 -5.99 -3.85 18.44
C ASN A 27 -4.86 -2.87 18.13
N PHE A 28 -5.05 -1.60 18.47
CA PHE A 28 -4.01 -0.58 18.36
C PHE A 28 -3.41 -0.34 19.74
N ASP A 29 -2.14 -0.65 19.92
CA ASP A 29 -1.44 -0.36 21.18
C ASP A 29 -0.29 0.61 20.90
N SER A 30 -0.27 1.73 21.63
CA SER A 30 0.85 2.69 21.65
C SER A 30 1.86 2.39 22.75
N THR A 31 1.63 1.34 23.55
CA THR A 31 2.24 1.14 24.87
C THR A 31 2.56 -0.34 25.15
N SER A 32 3.77 -0.74 24.70
CA SER A 32 4.70 -1.70 25.35
C SER A 32 4.76 -3.16 24.85
N GLN A 33 5.98 -3.65 24.55
CA GLN A 33 6.67 -4.73 25.31
C GLN A 33 7.97 -5.32 24.68
N TYR A 34 8.65 -4.65 23.74
CA TYR A 34 10.04 -5.01 23.40
C TYR A 34 10.94 -3.78 23.47
N THR A 35 11.86 -3.78 24.43
CA THR A 35 12.80 -2.68 24.69
C THR A 35 13.85 -2.55 23.57
N GLN A 36 13.70 -1.48 22.79
CA GLN A 36 14.73 -0.69 22.03
C GLN A 36 15.22 -1.17 20.64
N PRO A 37 15.73 -0.26 19.76
CA PRO A 37 15.91 1.20 19.91
C PRO A 37 15.11 2.07 18.90
N THR A 38 14.66 3.23 19.39
CA THR A 38 14.20 4.41 18.61
C THR A 38 12.98 4.24 17.69
N PHE A 39 11.81 4.06 18.29
CA PHE A 39 10.52 4.18 17.61
C PHE A 39 10.02 5.64 17.65
N GLY A 40 9.85 6.24 16.47
CA GLY A 40 9.11 7.50 16.35
C GLY A 40 7.63 7.22 16.60
N ILE A 41 7.10 7.72 17.71
CA ILE A 41 5.72 7.60 18.21
C ILE A 41 4.64 8.24 17.32
N THR A 42 4.78 8.19 16.00
CA THR A 42 3.82 8.71 15.02
C THR A 42 3.02 7.64 14.30
N SER A 43 3.27 6.34 14.51
CA SER A 43 2.61 5.26 13.79
C SER A 43 2.02 4.22 14.76
N SER A 44 0.69 4.04 14.65
CA SER A 44 -0.10 3.16 15.51
C SER A 44 0.21 1.69 15.21
N ILE A 45 0.58 0.91 16.23
CA ILE A 45 0.94 -0.50 16.08
C ILE A 45 -0.31 -1.36 16.17
N ALA A 46 -0.59 -2.18 15.15
CA ALA A 46 -1.69 -3.14 15.17
C ALA A 46 -1.20 -4.50 15.69
N TYR A 47 -1.69 -4.95 16.85
CA TYR A 47 -1.50 -6.30 17.39
C TYR A 47 -2.84 -7.06 17.40
N MET A 48 -2.87 -8.36 17.16
CA MET A 48 -4.12 -9.13 17.28
C MET A 48 -3.90 -10.53 17.82
N LEU A 49 -4.91 -11.01 18.56
CA LEU A 49 -4.97 -12.34 19.13
C LEU A 49 -6.04 -13.15 18.40
N ASN A 50 -5.60 -14.21 17.69
CA ASN A 50 -6.41 -15.33 17.23
C ASN A 50 -7.56 -15.04 16.25
N SER A 51 -7.53 -13.93 15.50
CA SER A 51 -8.51 -13.61 14.46
C SER A 51 -7.84 -13.03 13.20
N PRO A 52 -8.44 -13.16 12.00
CA PRO A 52 -7.96 -12.48 10.81
C PRO A 52 -8.06 -10.97 10.98
N LEU A 53 -6.95 -10.28 10.75
CA LEU A 53 -6.90 -8.83 10.65
C LEU A 53 -7.50 -8.43 9.30
N MET A 54 -8.29 -7.37 9.26
CA MET A 54 -8.68 -6.80 7.97
C MET A 54 -8.71 -5.29 8.01
N PHE A 55 -8.29 -4.69 6.90
CA PHE A 55 -8.54 -3.30 6.61
C PHE A 55 -9.34 -3.20 5.31
N THR A 56 -10.30 -2.29 5.30
CA THR A 56 -11.15 -1.98 4.14
C THR A 56 -11.08 -0.49 3.92
N ALA A 57 -10.81 -0.07 2.68
CA ALA A 57 -10.88 1.32 2.26
C ALA A 57 -12.26 1.62 1.67
N ASP A 58 -12.70 2.88 1.75
CA ASP A 58 -13.90 3.36 1.08
C ASP A 58 -13.62 3.69 -0.40
N THR A 59 -12.35 3.89 -0.77
CA THR A 59 -11.89 4.12 -2.15
C THR A 59 -10.82 3.10 -2.57
N ALA A 60 -10.78 2.79 -3.87
CA ALA A 60 -9.83 1.82 -4.39
C ALA A 60 -8.38 2.34 -4.37
N PHE A 61 -7.44 1.46 -4.05
CA PHE A 61 -6.01 1.72 -4.05
C PHE A 61 -5.29 0.69 -4.94
N THR A 62 -4.07 1.02 -5.39
CA THR A 62 -3.29 0.18 -6.33
C THR A 62 -1.96 -0.28 -5.77
N SER A 63 -1.57 0.25 -4.60
CA SER A 63 -0.39 -0.21 -3.89
C SER A 63 -0.59 -0.17 -2.39
N ILE A 64 0.12 -1.07 -1.72
CA ILE A 64 0.29 -1.06 -0.29
C ILE A 64 1.77 -1.26 0.05
N ALA A 65 2.24 -0.55 1.05
CA ALA A 65 3.49 -0.80 1.72
C ALA A 65 3.27 -0.85 3.23
N PHE A 66 4.01 -1.71 3.91
CA PHE A 66 3.97 -1.82 5.36
C PHE A 66 5.26 -2.44 5.85
N ASP A 67 5.52 -2.21 7.12
CA ASP A 67 6.58 -2.83 7.86
C ASP A 67 5.98 -3.91 8.74
N ALA A 68 6.60 -5.09 8.76
CA ALA A 68 6.04 -6.21 9.49
C ALA A 68 7.04 -6.89 10.40
N PHE A 69 6.54 -7.32 11.55
CA PHE A 69 7.22 -8.17 12.52
C PHE A 69 6.30 -9.35 12.87
N PHE A 70 6.83 -10.56 12.74
CA PHE A 70 6.05 -11.80 12.85
C PHE A 70 6.70 -12.79 13.80
N PHE A 71 5.94 -13.28 14.79
CA PHE A 71 6.39 -14.29 15.74
C PHE A 71 5.95 -15.72 15.37
N GLY A 72 5.43 -15.92 14.15
CA GLY A 72 4.99 -17.23 13.66
C GLY A 72 5.07 -17.38 12.14
N VAL A 73 5.19 -18.64 11.67
CA VAL A 73 5.24 -18.98 10.24
C VAL A 73 3.84 -19.06 9.63
N GLY A 74 3.72 -18.73 8.35
CA GLY A 74 2.51 -19.04 7.58
C GLY A 74 1.43 -17.98 7.61
N ASN A 75 1.69 -16.81 8.20
CA ASN A 75 0.83 -15.64 8.04
C ASN A 75 0.85 -15.18 6.58
N VAL A 76 -0.30 -14.78 6.04
CA VAL A 76 -0.44 -14.31 4.66
C VAL A 76 -1.16 -12.97 4.64
N VAL A 77 -0.60 -11.96 3.98
CA VAL A 77 -1.31 -10.75 3.54
C VAL A 77 -1.97 -11.05 2.21
N ASN A 78 -3.29 -10.94 2.15
CA ASN A 78 -4.07 -11.09 0.92
C ASN A 78 -4.74 -9.77 0.58
N VAL A 79 -4.63 -9.36 -0.67
CA VAL A 79 -5.22 -8.14 -1.22
C VAL A 79 -6.39 -8.50 -2.12
N TRP A 80 -7.53 -7.86 -1.88
CA TRP A 80 -8.81 -8.22 -2.47
C TRP A 80 -9.43 -7.05 -3.24
N SER A 81 -10.09 -7.36 -4.35
CA SER A 81 -10.83 -6.36 -5.13
C SER A 81 -12.11 -5.87 -4.46
N GLY A 82 -12.72 -6.69 -3.61
CA GLY A 82 -13.92 -6.34 -2.84
C GLY A 82 -13.60 -5.92 -1.40
N ALA A 83 -14.63 -5.42 -0.72
CA ALA A 83 -14.53 -5.01 0.68
C ALA A 83 -14.48 -6.25 1.61
N ASN A 84 -13.88 -6.10 2.79
CA ASN A 84 -13.91 -7.12 3.86
C ASN A 84 -13.41 -8.51 3.44
N GLY A 85 -12.41 -8.57 2.57
CA GLY A 85 -11.85 -9.83 2.07
C GLY A 85 -12.70 -10.56 1.03
N THR A 86 -13.59 -9.86 0.33
CA THR A 86 -14.43 -10.45 -0.72
C THR A 86 -13.90 -10.15 -2.13
N GLY A 87 -14.41 -10.86 -3.14
CA GLY A 87 -14.05 -10.64 -4.54
C GLY A 87 -12.81 -11.42 -4.99
N THR A 88 -12.10 -10.88 -5.98
CA THR A 88 -10.93 -11.53 -6.59
C THR A 88 -9.69 -11.25 -5.76
N LEU A 89 -8.88 -12.27 -5.51
CA LEU A 89 -7.55 -12.13 -4.92
C LEU A 89 -6.62 -11.47 -5.94
N LEU A 90 -6.17 -10.26 -5.64
CA LEU A 90 -5.33 -9.45 -6.53
C LEU A 90 -3.84 -9.65 -6.27
N ALA A 91 -3.48 -9.86 -5.01
CA ALA A 91 -2.11 -10.15 -4.60
C ALA A 91 -2.10 -10.91 -3.28
N SER A 92 -1.08 -11.73 -3.07
CA SER A 92 -0.89 -12.50 -1.84
C SER A 92 0.58 -12.57 -1.50
N GLN A 93 0.91 -12.36 -0.23
CA GLN A 93 2.26 -12.48 0.28
C GLN A 93 2.25 -13.32 1.55
N THR A 94 2.89 -14.48 1.49
CA THR A 94 3.16 -15.31 2.66
C THR A 94 4.44 -14.85 3.33
N PHE A 95 4.43 -14.81 4.66
CA PHE A 95 5.59 -14.45 5.46
C PHE A 95 6.23 -15.69 6.08
N GLY A 96 7.55 -15.75 6.01
CA GLY A 96 8.36 -16.61 6.87
C GLY A 96 8.47 -16.01 8.28
N GLN A 97 8.82 -16.84 9.27
CA GLN A 97 9.26 -16.31 10.55
C GLN A 97 10.47 -15.43 10.32
N ASN A 98 10.39 -14.17 10.74
CA ASN A 98 11.52 -13.24 10.66
C ASN A 98 12.18 -13.00 12.02
N CYS A 99 11.69 -13.64 13.11
CA CYS A 99 11.97 -13.20 14.47
C CYS A 99 12.01 -14.29 15.54
N THR A 100 13.19 -14.51 16.12
CA THR A 100 13.39 -14.93 17.51
C THR A 100 14.48 -14.04 18.12
N PRO A 101 14.40 -13.66 19.40
CA PRO A 101 13.66 -12.51 19.92
C PRO A 101 14.13 -11.09 19.48
N THR A 102 15.03 -10.93 18.49
CA THR A 102 15.64 -9.60 18.15
C THR A 102 15.88 -9.39 16.65
N CYS A 103 14.83 -9.13 15.90
CA CYS A 103 14.86 -9.13 14.45
C CYS A 103 14.52 -7.76 13.87
N LEU A 104 15.19 -7.48 12.75
CA LEU A 104 14.99 -6.30 11.92
C LEU A 104 13.61 -6.34 11.26
N GLN A 105 12.95 -5.19 11.31
CA GLN A 105 11.75 -4.89 10.55
C GLN A 105 11.95 -5.22 9.07
N THR A 106 11.03 -6.00 8.49
CA THR A 106 11.04 -6.24 7.05
C THR A 106 9.95 -5.41 6.40
N SER A 107 10.35 -4.58 5.44
CA SER A 107 9.45 -3.77 4.65
C SER A 107 8.92 -4.58 3.47
N TYR A 108 7.61 -4.54 3.28
CA TYR A 108 6.92 -5.14 2.14
C TYR A 108 6.25 -4.06 1.31
N SER A 109 6.27 -4.24 -0.01
CA SER A 109 5.49 -3.43 -0.95
C SER A 109 4.86 -4.31 -2.00
N MET A 110 3.59 -4.03 -2.33
CA MET A 110 2.83 -4.79 -3.30
C MET A 110 2.10 -3.80 -4.22
N PHE A 111 2.11 -4.10 -5.51
CA PHE A 111 1.41 -3.36 -6.55
C PHE A 111 0.38 -4.29 -7.19
N PHE A 112 -0.82 -3.77 -7.42
CA PHE A 112 -1.96 -4.52 -7.92
C PHE A 112 -2.90 -3.58 -8.67
N ALA A 113 -3.98 -4.14 -9.21
CA ALA A 113 -5.08 -3.38 -9.81
C ALA A 113 -5.91 -2.65 -8.73
N ASN A 114 -7.21 -2.43 -8.94
CA ASN A 114 -8.05 -1.73 -7.98
C ASN A 114 -8.42 -2.65 -6.80
N ALA A 115 -7.74 -2.51 -5.66
CA ALA A 115 -8.08 -3.20 -4.42
C ALA A 115 -8.93 -2.33 -3.50
N LEU A 116 -9.77 -2.98 -2.68
CA LEU A 116 -10.61 -2.31 -1.69
C LEU A 116 -10.37 -2.82 -0.27
N SER A 117 -9.84 -4.03 -0.10
CA SER A 117 -9.51 -4.54 1.22
C SER A 117 -8.29 -5.43 1.23
N VAL A 118 -7.74 -5.61 2.42
CA VAL A 118 -6.66 -6.55 2.68
C VAL A 118 -6.95 -7.27 3.97
N THR A 119 -6.61 -8.55 3.97
CA THR A 119 -6.78 -9.44 5.10
C THR A 119 -5.46 -10.10 5.46
N ILE A 120 -5.26 -10.39 6.73
CA ILE A 120 -4.05 -11.04 7.21
C ILE A 120 -4.45 -12.27 8.01
N SER A 121 -4.04 -13.44 7.52
CA SER A 121 -4.51 -14.74 7.99
C SER A 121 -3.55 -15.87 7.61
N PRO A 122 -3.46 -16.97 8.38
CA PRO A 122 -3.97 -17.14 9.74
C PRO A 122 -3.03 -16.49 10.77
N ASN A 123 -3.56 -15.58 11.59
CA ASN A 123 -2.80 -14.97 12.68
C ASN A 123 -2.76 -15.89 13.92
N ALA A 124 -1.95 -16.95 13.84
CA ALA A 124 -1.88 -17.95 14.89
C ALA A 124 -0.95 -17.58 16.06
N ASN A 125 -0.06 -16.58 15.93
CA ASN A 125 1.01 -16.34 16.93
C ASN A 125 1.41 -14.87 17.13
N GLY A 126 0.55 -13.90 16.78
CA GLY A 126 0.86 -12.48 16.90
C GLY A 126 1.62 -11.98 15.68
N THR A 127 0.91 -11.24 14.85
CA THR A 127 1.46 -10.42 13.77
C THR A 127 1.35 -8.98 14.18
N GLY A 128 2.41 -8.20 13.97
CA GLY A 128 2.34 -6.76 14.07
C GLY A 128 2.75 -6.08 12.78
N LEU A 129 1.97 -5.05 12.45
CA LEU A 129 2.23 -4.17 11.33
C LEU A 129 2.49 -2.75 11.82
N ASP A 130 3.44 -2.11 11.17
CA ASP A 130 3.75 -0.70 11.34
C ASP A 130 3.82 -0.02 9.96
N ASN A 131 3.77 1.32 9.96
CA ASN A 131 4.05 2.16 8.80
C ASN A 131 3.19 1.78 7.57
N LEU A 132 1.92 1.43 7.82
CA LEU A 132 0.98 1.08 6.77
C LEU A 132 0.70 2.28 5.86
N ARG A 133 1.02 2.11 4.58
CA ARG A 133 0.84 3.11 3.53
C ARG A 133 0.08 2.47 2.38
N ILE A 134 -0.95 3.14 1.91
CA ILE A 134 -1.64 2.78 0.67
C ILE A 134 -1.55 3.94 -0.31
N GLY A 135 -1.50 3.61 -1.60
CA GLY A 135 -1.33 4.60 -2.64
C GLY A 135 -2.07 4.24 -3.92
N SER A 136 -2.39 5.29 -4.67
CA SER A 136 -2.81 5.24 -6.06
C SER A 136 -1.61 5.63 -6.93
N VAL A 137 -1.16 4.73 -7.80
CA VAL A 137 -0.15 5.06 -8.80
C VAL A 137 -0.80 6.01 -9.82
N PRO A 138 -0.17 7.15 -10.17
CA PRO A 138 -0.71 8.07 -11.16
C PRO A 138 -1.04 7.32 -12.44
N GLU A 139 -2.29 7.45 -12.89
CA GLU A 139 -2.84 6.60 -13.94
C GLU A 139 -1.92 6.57 -15.17
N PRO A 140 -1.77 5.41 -15.85
CA PRO A 140 -0.98 5.29 -17.08
C PRO A 140 -1.39 6.32 -18.15
N ALA A 141 -2.63 6.77 -18.12
CA ALA A 141 -3.15 7.85 -18.96
C ALA A 141 -2.39 9.17 -18.75
N THR A 142 -1.90 9.46 -17.55
CA THR A 142 -1.11 10.67 -17.27
C THR A 142 0.20 10.66 -18.05
N TRP A 143 0.90 9.51 -18.05
CA TRP A 143 2.12 9.32 -18.82
C TRP A 143 1.83 9.36 -20.32
N ALA A 144 0.72 8.75 -20.75
CA ALA A 144 0.29 8.78 -22.13
C ALA A 144 -0.04 10.22 -22.59
N MET A 145 -0.70 11.03 -21.78
CA MET A 145 -1.01 12.43 -22.08
C MET A 145 0.26 13.30 -22.11
N MET A 146 1.22 13.06 -21.22
CA MET A 146 2.53 13.73 -21.27
C MET A 146 3.27 13.36 -22.55
N LEU A 147 3.36 12.07 -22.89
CA LEU A 147 4.00 11.61 -24.12
C LEU A 147 3.28 12.10 -25.37
N LEU A 148 1.96 12.17 -25.36
CA LEU A 148 1.17 12.74 -26.44
C LEU A 148 1.45 14.24 -26.59
N GLY A 149 1.52 14.98 -25.49
CA GLY A 149 1.92 16.40 -25.49
C GLY A 149 3.32 16.61 -26.07
N PHE A 150 4.31 15.86 -25.59
CA PHE A 150 5.68 15.91 -26.11
C PHE A 150 5.77 15.46 -27.56
N GLY A 151 5.04 14.42 -27.94
CA GLY A 151 4.96 13.92 -29.31
C GLY A 151 4.36 14.94 -30.27
N ALA A 152 3.30 15.64 -29.85
CA ALA A 152 2.68 16.72 -30.63
C ALA A 152 3.64 17.90 -30.85
N ILE A 153 4.39 18.30 -29.82
CA ILE A 153 5.41 19.36 -29.91
C ILE A 153 6.54 18.93 -30.85
N GLY A 154 7.09 17.72 -30.68
CA GLY A 154 8.16 17.17 -31.53
C GLY A 154 7.73 17.04 -33.01
N TYR A 155 6.49 16.63 -33.25
CA TYR A 155 5.92 16.54 -34.60
C TYR A 155 5.85 17.91 -35.29
N ARG A 156 5.41 18.95 -34.57
CA ARG A 156 5.36 20.33 -35.09
C ARG A 156 6.75 20.85 -35.49
N ILE A 157 7.78 20.58 -34.69
CA ILE A 157 9.17 20.98 -34.98
C ILE A 157 9.69 20.27 -36.24
N ARG A 158 9.45 18.96 -36.37
CA ARG A 158 9.92 18.17 -37.54
C ARG A 158 9.28 18.61 -38.84
N ARG A 159 8.02 19.09 -38.82
CA ARG A 159 7.33 19.61 -40.02
C ARG A 159 7.96 20.91 -40.55
N ARG A 160 8.43 21.80 -39.67
CA ARG A 160 9.02 23.10 -40.08
C ARG A 160 10.39 22.95 -40.75
N ARG A 161 11.17 21.92 -40.41
CA ARG A 161 12.50 21.69 -40.99
C ARG A 161 12.49 21.25 -42.46
N ARG A 162 11.33 20.90 -43.04
CA ARG A 162 11.21 20.54 -44.46
C ARG A 162 11.05 21.74 -45.41
N VAL A 163 11.14 22.99 -44.92
CA VAL A 163 10.79 24.21 -45.67
C VAL A 163 12.00 25.13 -45.97
N HIS A 164 13.25 24.70 -45.73
CA HIS A 164 14.44 25.36 -46.28
C HIS A 164 14.96 24.51 -47.46
N ILE A 165 14.41 24.67 -48.65
CA ILE A 165 14.93 25.48 -49.78
C ILE A 165 16.20 24.86 -50.41
N LEU A 166 15.95 24.12 -51.49
CA LEU A 166 16.76 24.11 -52.70
C LEU A 166 16.63 25.50 -53.35
N ALA A 167 17.68 26.32 -53.28
CA ALA A 167 17.88 27.45 -54.18
C ALA A 167 19.39 27.63 -54.38
N GLY A 168 19.86 27.27 -55.56
CA GLY A 168 21.26 27.32 -55.98
C GLY A 168 21.44 26.53 -57.28
N ALA A 169 20.90 27.07 -58.38
CA ALA A 169 21.18 26.69 -59.76
C ALA A 169 21.87 27.87 -60.45
#